data_AF-A0A938DY80-F1
#
_entry.id   AF-A0A938DY80-F1
#
_cell.length_a   1.000
_cell.length_b   1.000
_cell.length_c   1.000
_cell.angle_alpha   90.00
_cell.angle_beta   90.00
_cell.angle_gamma   90.00
#
_symmetry.space_group_name_H-M   'P 1'
#
loop_
_entity.id
_entity.type
_entity.pdbx_description
1 polymer ?
#
loop_
_entity_poly.entity_id
_entity_poly.type
_entity_poly.pdbx_seq_one_letter_code
_entity_poly.pdbx_strand_id
1 'polypeptide(L)'
;MGLTPDDVHAVRFHTSRIKPGYRMKEVDDFLDQVASTITHLQEQLQRADDSIGVWKAQTEQVQRRLDAREAESAARSHDTIPIPRGAVADIEAKREQLRAILREQLRLLDDGPSASAQ
;
A
#
# COMPACT_ATOMS: atom_id res chain seq x y z
N MET A 1 -8.34 12.70 -5.03
CA MET A 1 -9.44 12.86 -5.99
C MET A 1 -9.52 11.56 -6.76
N GLY A 2 -10.43 10.66 -6.38
CA GLY A 2 -10.57 9.33 -6.99
C GLY A 2 -11.81 9.32 -7.87
N LEU A 3 -11.73 8.64 -9.02
CA LEU A 3 -12.88 8.38 -9.87
C LEU A 3 -13.84 7.45 -9.11
N THR A 4 -15.08 7.88 -8.90
CA THR A 4 -16.13 7.05 -8.29
C THR A 4 -17.00 6.39 -9.36
N PRO A 5 -17.72 5.30 -9.04
CA PRO A 5 -18.68 4.71 -9.97
C PRO A 5 -19.77 5.71 -10.39
N ASP A 6 -20.21 6.56 -9.46
CA ASP A 6 -21.20 7.62 -9.71
C ASP A 6 -20.67 8.66 -10.71
N ASP A 7 -19.39 9.03 -10.60
CA ASP A 7 -18.75 9.93 -11.56
C ASP A 7 -18.79 9.36 -12.98
N VAL A 8 -18.64 8.04 -13.14
CA VAL A 8 -18.70 7.36 -14.45
C VAL A 8 -20.12 7.40 -15.02
N HIS A 9 -21.14 7.17 -14.19
CA HIS A 9 -22.54 7.25 -14.61
C HIS A 9 -23.00 8.69 -14.91
N ALA A 10 -22.42 9.69 -14.25
CA ALA A 10 -22.77 11.09 -14.43
C ALA A 10 -22.21 11.71 -15.73
N VAL A 11 -21.27 11.04 -16.42
CA VAL A 11 -20.65 11.58 -17.63
C VAL A 11 -21.66 11.67 -18.79
N ARG A 12 -21.74 12.85 -19.40
CA ARG A 12 -22.52 13.08 -20.64
C ARG A 12 -21.61 13.24 -21.85
N PHE A 13 -21.73 12.33 -22.82
CA PHE A 13 -21.04 12.42 -24.10
C PHE A 13 -21.83 13.22 -25.13
N HIS A 14 -21.13 14.02 -25.94
CA HIS A 14 -21.73 14.78 -27.04
C HIS A 14 -21.79 13.93 -28.31
N THR A 15 -22.93 13.94 -29.01
CA THR A 15 -23.08 13.21 -30.28
C THR A 15 -22.42 13.97 -31.44
N SER A 16 -21.51 13.33 -32.19
CA SER A 16 -20.95 13.91 -33.40
C SER A 16 -21.90 13.72 -34.59
N ARG A 17 -22.30 14.82 -35.26
CA ARG A 17 -23.17 14.80 -36.45
C ARG A 17 -22.42 14.56 -37.78
N ILE A 18 -21.10 14.78 -37.80
CA ILE A 18 -20.30 14.87 -39.04
C ILE A 18 -19.43 13.62 -39.25
N LYS A 19 -19.12 12.87 -38.19
CA LYS A 19 -18.31 11.64 -38.24
C LYS A 19 -19.09 10.46 -37.67
N PRO A 20 -18.86 9.22 -38.14
CA PRO A 20 -19.40 8.05 -37.47
C PRO A 20 -18.95 8.07 -36.00
N GLY A 21 -19.94 8.10 -35.10
CA GLY A 21 -19.72 8.06 -33.65
C GLY A 21 -19.91 6.65 -33.09
N TYR A 22 -19.50 6.45 -31.84
CA TYR A 22 -19.81 5.23 -31.10
C TYR A 22 -21.33 5.08 -30.93
N ARG A 23 -21.83 3.84 -30.91
CA ARG A 23 -23.24 3.57 -30.59
C ARG A 23 -23.45 3.89 -29.11
N MET A 24 -24.43 4.73 -28.78
CA MET A 24 -24.75 5.08 -27.40
C MET A 24 -24.88 3.85 -26.51
N LYS A 25 -25.65 2.85 -26.96
CA LYS A 25 -25.84 1.61 -26.20
C LYS A 25 -24.53 0.88 -25.87
N GLU A 26 -23.60 0.79 -26.82
CA GLU A 26 -22.31 0.12 -26.59
C GLU A 26 -21.44 0.91 -25.61
N VAL A 27 -21.54 2.25 -25.63
CA VAL A 27 -20.85 3.11 -24.65
C VAL A 27 -21.48 2.92 -23.27
N ASP A 28 -22.80 2.95 -23.18
CA ASP A 28 -23.52 2.77 -21.91
C ASP A 28 -23.19 1.40 -21.28
N ASP A 29 -23.27 0.32 -22.06
CA ASP A 29 -22.92 -1.05 -21.61
C ASP A 29 -21.44 -1.13 -21.13
N PHE A 30 -20.54 -0.40 -21.78
CA PHE A 30 -19.13 -0.33 -21.37
C PHE A 30 -18.94 0.48 -20.07
N LEU A 31 -19.65 1.61 -19.91
CA LEU A 31 -19.60 2.40 -18.68
C LEU A 31 -20.09 1.60 -17.47
N ASP A 32 -21.14 0.80 -17.64
CA ASP A 32 -21.63 -0.10 -16.58
C ASP A 32 -20.55 -1.09 -16.15
N GLN A 33 -19.81 -1.68 -17.10
CA GLN A 33 -18.70 -2.58 -16.80
C GLN A 33 -17.55 -1.86 -16.07
N VAL A 34 -17.22 -0.64 -16.49
CA VAL A 34 -16.18 0.18 -15.85
C VAL A 34 -16.58 0.55 -14.43
N ALA A 35 -17.82 1.01 -14.22
CA ALA A 35 -18.35 1.35 -12.90
C ALA A 35 -18.36 0.14 -11.95
N SER A 36 -18.76 -1.02 -12.44
CA SER A 36 -18.68 -2.28 -11.67
C SER A 36 -17.24 -2.62 -11.27
N THR A 37 -16.29 -2.43 -12.18
CA THR A 37 -14.87 -2.72 -11.93
C THR A 37 -14.30 -1.77 -10.88
N ILE A 38 -14.62 -0.47 -10.98
CA ILE A 38 -14.19 0.54 -10.01
C ILE A 38 -14.72 0.22 -8.62
N THR A 39 -16.00 -0.12 -8.52
CA THR A 39 -16.63 -0.52 -7.25
C THR A 39 -15.88 -1.68 -6.62
N HIS A 40 -15.63 -2.74 -7.39
CA HIS A 40 -14.92 -3.91 -6.91
C HIS A 40 -13.49 -3.60 -6.44
N LEU A 41 -12.79 -2.72 -7.15
CA LEU A 41 -11.42 -2.33 -6.79
C LEU A 41 -11.42 -1.47 -5.51
N GLN A 42 -12.39 -0.59 -5.34
CA GLN A 42 -12.57 0.21 -4.12
C GLN A 42 -12.87 -0.69 -2.91
N GLU A 43 -13.73 -1.69 -3.06
CA GLU A 43 -13.99 -2.67 -1.99
C GLU A 43 -12.73 -3.43 -1.59
N GLN A 44 -11.90 -3.84 -2.55
CA GLN A 44 -10.63 -4.52 -2.27
C GLN A 44 -9.65 -3.61 -1.51
N LEU A 45 -9.53 -2.35 -1.92
CA LEU A 45 -8.70 -1.36 -1.23
C LEU A 45 -9.20 -1.11 0.20
N GLN A 46 -10.52 -1.02 0.40
CA GLN A 46 -11.09 -0.87 1.73
C GLN A 46 -10.72 -2.05 2.62
N ARG A 47 -10.87 -3.29 2.13
CA ARG A 47 -10.48 -4.48 2.90
C ARG A 47 -8.99 -4.50 3.23
N ALA A 48 -8.14 -4.03 2.30
CA ALA A 48 -6.72 -3.95 2.55
C ALA A 48 -6.42 -2.94 3.67
N ASP A 49 -7.06 -1.77 3.65
CA ASP A 49 -6.89 -0.75 4.70
C ASP A 49 -7.39 -1.24 6.06
N ASP A 50 -8.56 -1.88 6.11
CA ASP A 50 -9.12 -2.49 7.32
C ASP A 50 -8.13 -3.51 7.91
N SER A 51 -7.53 -4.34 7.05
CA SER A 51 -6.53 -5.31 7.47
C SER A 51 -5.28 -4.63 8.05
N ILE A 52 -4.77 -3.58 7.40
CA ILE A 52 -3.63 -2.80 7.89
C ILE A 52 -3.94 -2.21 9.28
N GLY A 53 -5.16 -1.72 9.49
CA GLY A 53 -5.63 -1.24 10.79
C GLY A 53 -5.53 -2.32 11.88
N VAL A 54 -5.99 -3.55 11.58
CA VAL A 54 -5.93 -4.69 12.51
C VAL A 54 -4.49 -5.05 12.87
N TRP A 55 -3.61 -5.19 11.87
CA TRP A 55 -2.19 -5.55 12.11
C TRP A 55 -1.44 -4.45 12.89
N LYS A 56 -1.77 -3.18 12.66
CA LYS A 56 -1.23 -2.07 13.47
C LYS A 56 -1.68 -2.14 14.92
N ALA A 57 -2.97 -2.36 15.17
CA ALA A 57 -3.52 -2.48 16.52
C ALA A 57 -2.90 -3.65 17.30
N GLN A 58 -2.63 -4.78 16.62
CA GLN A 58 -1.92 -5.91 17.21
C GLN A 58 -0.50 -5.53 17.65
N THR A 59 0.20 -4.71 16.86
CA THR A 59 1.55 -4.24 17.20
C THR A 59 1.54 -3.33 18.43
N GLU A 60 0.57 -2.41 18.52
CA GLU A 60 0.38 -1.54 19.69
C GLU A 60 -0.01 -2.33 20.95
N GLN A 61 -0.75 -3.42 20.80
CA GLN A 61 -1.08 -4.32 21.91
C GLN A 61 0.17 -5.04 22.42
N VAL A 62 1.02 -5.54 21.53
CA VAL A 62 2.30 -6.17 21.91
C VAL A 62 3.20 -5.16 22.62
N GLN A 63 3.31 -3.93 22.10
CA GLN A 63 4.09 -2.87 22.72
C GLN A 63 3.56 -2.53 24.12
N ARG A 64 2.25 -2.32 24.30
CA ARG A 64 1.66 -2.06 25.62
C ARG A 64 1.91 -3.17 26.63
N ARG A 65 1.93 -4.44 26.18
CA ARG A 65 2.25 -5.57 27.04
C ARG A 65 3.72 -5.56 27.47
N LEU A 66 4.62 -5.14 26.58
CA LEU A 66 6.03 -4.94 26.89
C LEU A 66 6.20 -3.76 27.84
N ASP A 67 5.58 -2.61 27.58
CA ASP A 67 5.64 -1.43 28.45
C ASP A 67 5.09 -1.72 29.85
N ALA A 68 3.98 -2.47 29.95
CA ALA A 68 3.42 -2.89 31.24
C ALA A 68 4.37 -3.84 31.99
N ARG A 69 4.97 -4.81 31.27
CA ARG A 69 5.97 -5.72 31.84
C ARG A 69 7.27 -5.01 32.21
N GLU A 70 7.68 -4.00 31.45
CA GLU A 70 8.83 -3.14 31.72
C GLU A 70 8.55 -2.21 32.91
N ALA A 71 7.34 -1.70 33.08
CA ALA A 71 6.96 -0.92 34.27
C ALA A 71 6.91 -1.81 35.53
N GLU A 72 6.37 -3.03 35.41
CA GLU A 72 6.37 -4.03 36.48
C GLU A 72 7.78 -4.53 36.81
N SER A 73 8.67 -4.69 35.82
CA SER A 73 10.07 -5.06 36.05
C SER A 73 10.88 -3.88 36.60
N ALA A 74 10.66 -2.65 36.14
CA ALA A 74 11.28 -1.43 36.68
C ALA A 74 10.91 -1.20 38.15
N ALA A 75 9.66 -1.51 38.54
CA ALA A 75 9.23 -1.46 39.94
C ALA A 75 9.83 -2.60 40.80
N ARG A 76 10.21 -3.72 40.17
CA ARG A 76 10.76 -4.90 40.86
C ARG A 76 12.29 -4.95 40.87
N SER A 77 12.96 -4.22 39.99
CA SER A 77 14.42 -4.11 39.88
C SER A 77 14.99 -3.03 40.81
N HIS A 78 14.75 -3.18 42.12
CA HIS A 78 15.83 -2.94 43.07
C HIS A 78 16.66 -4.23 43.05
N ASP A 79 17.84 -4.14 42.45
CA ASP A 79 18.86 -5.19 42.29
C ASP A 79 18.86 -5.97 40.95
N THR A 80 19.93 -5.74 40.18
CA THR A 80 20.60 -6.64 39.21
C THR A 80 20.36 -6.52 37.67
N ILE A 81 21.45 -6.04 37.03
CA ILE A 81 21.98 -6.13 35.63
C ILE A 81 21.48 -5.14 34.55
N PRO A 82 22.38 -4.31 33.96
CA PRO A 82 22.03 -3.36 32.90
C PRO A 82 21.85 -4.03 31.53
N ILE A 83 20.79 -3.65 30.81
CA ILE A 83 20.58 -4.03 29.40
C ILE A 83 21.57 -3.23 28.54
N PRO A 84 22.44 -3.86 27.73
CA PRO A 84 23.36 -3.15 26.86
C PRO A 84 22.60 -2.45 25.73
N ARG A 85 22.82 -1.13 25.61
CA ARG A 85 22.18 -0.15 24.72
C ARG A 85 22.35 -0.39 23.20
N GLY A 86 22.80 -1.58 22.78
CA GLY A 86 23.21 -1.89 21.40
C GLY A 86 22.21 -2.67 20.53
N ALA A 87 21.18 -3.30 21.11
CA ALA A 87 20.31 -4.20 20.34
C ALA A 87 19.40 -3.50 19.32
N VAL A 88 19.06 -2.23 19.54
CA VAL A 88 18.27 -1.42 18.60
C VAL A 88 19.10 -0.96 17.38
N ALA A 89 20.43 -0.84 17.51
CA ALA A 89 21.32 -0.50 16.41
C ALA A 89 21.43 -1.65 15.38
N ASP A 90 21.37 -2.90 15.85
CA ASP A 90 21.41 -4.10 15.00
C ASP A 90 20.17 -4.22 14.09
N ILE A 91 18.99 -3.84 14.59
CA ILE A 91 17.73 -3.89 13.82
C ILE A 91 17.73 -2.80 12.73
N GLU A 92 18.23 -1.61 13.05
CA GLU A 92 18.32 -0.51 12.10
C GLU A 92 19.39 -0.77 11.02
N ALA A 93 20.54 -1.33 11.41
CA ALA A 93 21.58 -1.76 10.48
C ALA A 93 21.06 -2.81 9.49
N LYS A 94 20.25 -3.77 9.96
CA LYS A 94 19.66 -4.81 9.10
C LYS A 94 18.61 -4.25 8.12
N ARG A 95 17.86 -3.23 8.53
CA ARG A 95 16.90 -2.50 7.68
C ARG A 95 17.60 -1.69 6.59
N GLU A 96 18.72 -1.05 6.93
CA GLU A 96 19.56 -0.32 5.98
C GLU A 96 20.18 -1.26 4.94
N GLN A 97 20.65 -2.43 5.39
CA GLN A 97 21.23 -3.46 4.52
C GLN A 97 20.21 -3.97 3.48
N LEU A 98 18.96 -4.18 3.90
CA LEU A 98 17.86 -4.57 2.99
C LEU A 98 17.51 -3.47 1.99
N ARG A 99 17.54 -2.19 2.40
CA ARG A 99 17.33 -1.04 1.50
C ARG A 99 18.45 -0.88 0.49
N ALA A 100 19.69 -1.12 0.89
CA ALA A 100 20.85 -1.09 0.00
C ALA A 100 20.75 -2.20 -1.06
N ILE A 101 20.39 -3.42 -0.65
CA ILE A 101 20.19 -4.54 -1.58
C ILE A 101 19.04 -4.26 -2.55
N LEU A 102 17.92 -3.73 -2.06
CA LEU A 102 16.77 -3.40 -2.91
C LEU A 102 17.10 -2.29 -3.93
N ARG A 103 17.93 -1.31 -3.55
CA ARG A 103 18.41 -0.26 -4.47
C ARG A 103 19.29 -0.83 -5.58
N GLU A 104 20.15 -1.80 -5.27
CA GLU A 104 21.01 -2.45 -6.25
C GLU A 104 20.22 -3.37 -7.19
N GLN A 105 19.22 -4.08 -6.65
CA GLN A 105 18.29 -4.89 -7.45
C GLN A 105 17.46 -4.04 -8.42
N LEU A 106 17.07 -2.82 -8.01
CA LEU A 106 16.35 -1.88 -8.87
C LEU A 106 17.27 -1.27 -9.95
N ARG A 107 18.56 -1.15 -9.68
CA ARG A 107 19.56 -0.68 -10.65
C ARG A 107 19.79 -1.70 -11.77
N LEU A 108 19.80 -2.99 -11.44
CA LEU A 108 19.89 -4.09 -12.41
C LEU A 108 18.62 -4.28 -13.24
N LEU A 109 17.48 -3.73 -12.82
CA LEU A 109 16.23 -3.74 -13.58
C LEU A 109 16.10 -2.55 -14.56
N ASP A 110 16.89 -1.49 -14.36
CA ASP A 110 16.95 -0.31 -15.26
C ASP A 110 17.93 -0.54 -16.44
N ASP A 111 18.92 -1.44 -16.28
CA ASP A 111 19.82 -1.91 -17.35
C ASP A 111 19.21 -3.06 -18.20
N GLY A 112 17.96 -2.88 -18.66
CA GLY A 112 17.38 -3.74 -19.70
C GLY A 112 18.02 -3.49 -21.08
N PRO A 113 18.17 -4.50 -21.94
CA PRO A 113 19.05 -4.45 -23.10
C PRO A 113 18.59 -3.41 -24.11
N SER A 114 19.43 -2.41 -24.36
CA SER A 114 19.27 -1.48 -25.46
C SER A 114 19.38 -2.25 -26.78
N ALA A 115 18.23 -2.54 -27.38
CA ALA A 115 18.14 -2.93 -28.77
C ALA A 115 18.70 -1.79 -29.65
N SER A 116 19.79 -2.07 -30.36
CA SER A 116 20.23 -1.37 -31.57
C SER A 116 20.85 -2.48 -32.43
N ALA A 117 20.22 -3.02 -33.47
CA ALA A 117 19.76 -2.38 -34.70
C ALA A 117 20.87 -1.57 -35.38
N GLN A 118 21.91 -2.26 -35.88
CA GLN A 118 22.41 -2.24 -37.27
C GLN A 118 23.79 -2.90 -37.35
#